data_AF-A0A7S0WRI2-F1
#
_entry.id   AF-A0A7S0WRI2-F1
#
_cell.length_a   1.000
_cell.length_b   1.000
_cell.length_c   1.000
_cell.angle_alpha   90.00
_cell.angle_beta   90.00
_cell.angle_gamma   90.00
#
_symmetry.space_group_name_H-M   'P 1'
#
loop_
_entity.id
_entity.type
_entity.pdbx_description
1 polymer ?
#
loop_
_entity_poly.entity_id
_entity_poly.type
_entity_poly.pdbx_seq_one_letter_code
_entity_poly.pdbx_strand_id
1 'polypeptide(L)'
;AAHAAFRAPHAAMLHTLYTKFPAYSGAVRLCKKWVASHLLDPHLHSEAVELVAAHTFLQPGPCPPPASPVAGLLRFLRVLADHPWSDFPLVVDPQNELSAAAKAQAYTFFDTARKANRGAAMWLVTPCDCECEGWTRTHPSKV
;
A
#
# COMPACT_ATOMS: atom_id res chain seq x y z
N ALA A 1 -4.62 -10.10 16.17
CA ALA A 1 -6.09 -10.02 16.24
C ALA A 1 -6.66 -9.13 15.13
N ALA A 2 -6.26 -7.85 15.01
CA ALA A 2 -6.74 -6.94 13.96
C ALA A 2 -6.41 -7.41 12.53
N HIS A 3 -5.17 -7.83 12.26
CA HIS A 3 -4.72 -8.28 10.93
C HIS A 3 -5.57 -9.41 10.31
N ALA A 4 -6.18 -10.28 11.12
CA ALA A 4 -7.04 -11.36 10.63
C ALA A 4 -8.37 -10.82 10.07
N ALA A 5 -8.91 -9.75 10.66
CA ALA A 5 -10.16 -9.14 10.23
C ALA A 5 -10.06 -8.51 8.83
N PHE A 6 -8.89 -7.98 8.47
CA PHE A 6 -8.68 -7.29 7.20
C PHE A 6 -8.30 -8.23 6.03
N ARG A 7 -7.99 -9.50 6.28
CA ARG A 7 -7.53 -10.44 5.22
C ARG A 7 -8.55 -10.69 4.12
N ALA A 8 -9.79 -11.01 4.48
CA ALA A 8 -10.83 -11.29 3.50
C ALA A 8 -11.20 -10.03 2.68
N PRO A 9 -11.43 -8.85 3.30
CA PRO A 9 -11.61 -7.60 2.57
C PRO A 9 -10.45 -7.24 1.65
N HIS A 10 -9.21 -7.42 2.11
CA HIS A 10 -8.00 -7.18 1.32
C HIS A 10 -7.93 -8.05 0.07
N ALA A 11 -8.12 -9.36 0.24
CA ALA A 11 -8.10 -10.30 -0.88
C ALA A 11 -9.19 -9.98 -1.91
N ALA A 12 -10.40 -9.63 -1.45
CA ALA A 12 -11.50 -9.23 -2.32
C ALA A 12 -11.18 -7.95 -3.10
N MET A 13 -10.66 -6.93 -2.42
CA MET A 13 -10.24 -5.67 -3.04
C MET A 13 -9.17 -5.90 -4.12
N LEU A 14 -8.11 -6.65 -3.81
CA LEU A 14 -7.01 -6.90 -4.76
C LEU A 14 -7.38 -7.85 -5.90
N HIS A 15 -8.43 -8.66 -5.76
CA HIS A 15 -8.88 -9.58 -6.82
C HIS A 15 -9.09 -8.86 -8.15
N THR A 16 -9.65 -7.65 -8.08
CA THR A 16 -9.91 -6.79 -9.24
C THR A 16 -8.64 -6.36 -9.98
N LEU A 17 -7.52 -6.18 -9.28
CA LEU A 17 -6.23 -5.85 -9.89
C LEU A 17 -5.62 -7.06 -10.59
N TYR A 18 -5.76 -8.25 -10.00
CA TYR A 18 -5.30 -9.49 -10.62
C TYR A 18 -6.02 -9.79 -11.95
N THR A 19 -7.29 -9.42 -12.07
CA THR A 19 -8.05 -9.60 -13.30
C THR A 19 -7.86 -8.46 -14.30
N LYS A 20 -7.74 -7.21 -13.82
CA LYS A 20 -7.58 -6.01 -14.66
C LYS A 20 -6.18 -5.83 -15.24
N PHE A 21 -5.13 -6.23 -14.51
CA PHE A 21 -3.75 -5.98 -14.88
C PHE A 21 -2.95 -7.28 -14.96
N PRO A 22 -2.71 -7.83 -16.17
CA PRO A 22 -2.03 -9.12 -16.35
C PRO A 22 -0.64 -9.19 -15.70
N ALA A 23 0.09 -8.07 -15.66
CA ALA A 23 1.42 -8.00 -15.07
C ALA A 23 1.44 -7.90 -13.53
N TYR A 24 0.29 -7.63 -12.88
CA TYR A 24 0.23 -7.33 -11.45
C TYR A 24 0.70 -8.51 -10.58
N SER A 25 0.21 -9.72 -10.85
CA SER A 25 0.63 -10.91 -10.10
C SER A 25 2.14 -11.14 -10.20
N GLY A 26 2.70 -11.03 -11.41
CA GLY A 26 4.13 -11.17 -11.61
C GLY A 26 4.93 -10.08 -10.88
N ALA A 27 4.46 -8.83 -10.90
CA ALA A 27 5.09 -7.71 -10.21
C ALA A 27 5.11 -7.92 -8.70
N VAL A 28 3.97 -8.27 -8.09
CA VAL A 28 3.85 -8.54 -6.65
C VAL A 28 4.86 -9.60 -6.19
N ARG A 29 4.98 -10.71 -6.94
CA ARG A 29 5.96 -11.76 -6.61
C ARG A 29 7.40 -11.24 -6.64
N LEU A 30 7.73 -10.39 -7.62
CA LEU A 30 9.06 -9.77 -7.69
C LEU A 30 9.29 -8.80 -6.54
N CYS A 31 8.30 -7.97 -6.19
CA CYS A 31 8.39 -7.06 -5.05
C CYS A 31 8.63 -7.81 -3.74
N LYS A 32 7.84 -8.86 -3.46
CA LYS A 32 8.05 -9.71 -2.27
C LYS A 32 9.42 -10.37 -2.26
N LYS A 33 9.86 -10.91 -3.39
CA LYS A 33 11.20 -11.51 -3.52
C LYS A 33 12.29 -10.47 -3.24
N TRP A 34 12.14 -9.25 -3.75
CA TRP A 34 13.07 -8.16 -3.50
C TRP A 34 13.11 -7.81 -2.00
N VAL A 35 11.95 -7.57 -1.37
CA VAL A 35 11.83 -7.29 0.07
C VAL A 35 12.52 -8.38 0.91
N ALA A 36 12.25 -9.66 0.61
CA ALA A 36 12.88 -10.78 1.28
C ALA A 36 14.41 -10.85 1.05
N SER A 37 14.88 -10.58 -0.17
CA SER A 37 16.32 -10.57 -0.48
C SER A 37 17.11 -9.48 0.23
N HIS A 38 16.42 -8.45 0.71
CA HIS A 38 16.99 -7.37 1.53
C HIS A 38 16.71 -7.54 3.04
N LEU A 39 16.24 -8.72 3.47
CA LEU A 39 15.95 -9.05 4.87
C LEU A 39 14.87 -8.15 5.52
N LEU A 40 13.97 -7.60 4.69
CA LEU A 40 12.90 -6.69 5.15
C LEU A 40 11.57 -7.41 5.43
N ASP A 41 11.45 -8.68 5.09
CA ASP A 41 10.21 -9.48 5.27
C ASP A 41 9.67 -9.47 6.72
N PRO A 42 10.50 -9.53 7.78
CA PRO A 42 10.02 -9.40 9.16
C PRO A 42 9.46 -8.01 9.51
N HIS A 43 9.80 -7.00 8.72
CA HIS A 43 9.49 -5.59 8.99
C HIS A 43 8.48 -4.99 8.02
N LEU A 44 8.15 -5.70 6.94
CA LEU A 44 7.19 -5.24 5.94
C LEU A 44 6.29 -6.40 5.54
N HIS A 45 5.08 -6.38 6.09
CA HIS A 45 4.09 -7.43 5.84
C HIS A 45 3.77 -7.59 4.35
N SER A 46 3.53 -8.84 3.94
CA SER A 46 3.20 -9.22 2.56
C SER A 46 2.05 -8.39 1.98
N GLU A 47 1.01 -8.14 2.78
CA GLU A 47 -0.15 -7.33 2.40
C GLU A 47 0.24 -5.87 2.12
N ALA A 48 1.17 -5.28 2.89
CA ALA A 48 1.67 -3.93 2.63
C ALA A 48 2.45 -3.86 1.30
N VAL A 49 3.26 -4.89 0.98
CA VAL A 49 3.96 -5.01 -0.31
C VAL A 49 2.96 -5.04 -1.47
N GLU A 50 1.87 -5.81 -1.32
CA GLU A 50 0.81 -5.87 -2.32
C GLU A 50 0.14 -4.51 -2.54
N LEU A 51 -0.16 -3.76 -1.48
CA LEU A 51 -0.80 -2.45 -1.57
C LEU A 51 0.08 -1.40 -2.23
N VAL A 52 1.36 -1.34 -1.85
CA VAL A 52 2.32 -0.42 -2.50
C VAL A 52 2.51 -0.81 -3.97
N ALA A 53 2.55 -2.10 -4.29
CA ALA A 53 2.56 -2.54 -5.69
C ALA A 53 1.27 -2.12 -6.42
N ALA A 54 0.09 -2.30 -5.81
CA ALA A 54 -1.20 -1.91 -6.37
C ALA A 54 -1.24 -0.43 -6.74
N HIS A 55 -0.71 0.44 -5.88
CA HIS A 55 -0.62 1.87 -6.12
C HIS A 55 0.05 2.19 -7.47
N THR A 56 1.12 1.47 -7.84
CA THR A 56 1.85 1.70 -9.10
C THR A 56 1.03 1.42 -10.37
N PHE A 57 -0.01 0.58 -10.27
CA PHE A 57 -0.93 0.25 -11.36
C PHE A 57 -2.14 1.17 -11.39
N LEU A 58 -2.58 1.67 -10.24
CA LEU A 58 -3.74 2.55 -10.09
C LEU A 58 -3.41 4.02 -10.34
N GLN A 59 -2.23 4.46 -9.92
CA GLN A 59 -1.76 5.84 -10.04
C GLN A 59 -0.47 5.86 -10.87
N PRO A 60 -0.53 5.59 -12.19
CA PRO A 60 0.67 5.40 -12.97
C PRO A 60 1.38 6.73 -13.33
N GLY A 61 0.83 7.86 -12.88
CA GLY A 61 1.35 9.20 -13.16
C GLY A 61 1.29 9.51 -14.67
N PRO A 62 2.36 10.10 -15.26
CA PRO A 62 2.41 10.41 -16.69
C PRO A 62 2.62 9.18 -17.58
N CYS A 63 2.94 8.02 -17.00
CA CYS A 63 3.17 6.80 -17.75
C CYS A 63 1.92 5.90 -17.73
N PRO A 64 1.74 4.97 -18.67
CA PRO A 64 0.68 3.96 -18.58
C PRO A 64 0.94 3.00 -17.39
N PRO A 65 -0.05 2.25 -16.90
CA PRO A 65 0.16 1.19 -15.90
C PRO A 65 1.27 0.20 -16.32
N PRO A 66 2.01 -0.41 -15.37
CA PRO A 66 3.06 -1.37 -15.72
C PRO A 66 2.53 -2.54 -16.55
N ALA A 67 3.16 -2.79 -17.69
CA ALA A 67 2.82 -3.89 -18.60
C ALA A 67 3.71 -5.13 -18.42
N SER A 68 4.72 -5.06 -17.53
CA SER A 68 5.60 -6.18 -17.20
C SER A 68 5.87 -6.26 -15.70
N PRO A 69 6.17 -7.45 -15.16
CA PRO A 69 6.54 -7.62 -13.76
C PRO A 69 7.72 -6.74 -13.33
N VAL A 70 8.74 -6.62 -14.17
CA VAL A 70 9.95 -5.83 -13.89
C VAL A 70 9.61 -4.34 -13.83
N ALA A 71 8.78 -3.85 -14.75
CA ALA A 71 8.31 -2.46 -14.70
C ALA A 71 7.53 -2.19 -13.40
N GLY A 72 6.70 -3.13 -12.96
CA GLY A 72 6.00 -3.05 -11.68
C GLY A 72 6.97 -2.97 -10.49
N LEU A 73 8.00 -3.83 -10.45
CA LEU A 73 9.04 -3.77 -9.43
C LEU A 73 9.76 -2.42 -9.41
N LEU A 74 10.21 -1.92 -10.57
CA LEU A 74 10.93 -0.64 -10.63
C LEU A 74 10.06 0.54 -10.14
N ARG A 75 8.76 0.55 -10.45
CA ARG A 75 7.86 1.56 -9.92
C ARG A 75 7.58 1.39 -8.43
N PHE A 76 7.48 0.16 -7.95
CA PHE A 76 7.36 -0.12 -6.52
C PHE A 76 8.55 0.46 -5.75
N LEU A 77 9.77 0.21 -6.23
CA LEU A 77 10.99 0.77 -5.62
C LEU A 77 11.00 2.29 -5.66
N ARG A 78 10.53 2.87 -6.77
CA ARG A 78 10.40 4.32 -6.89
C ARG A 78 9.41 4.90 -5.87
N VAL A 79 8.25 4.26 -5.65
CA VAL A 79 7.30 4.67 -4.61
C VAL A 79 7.95 4.60 -3.24
N LEU A 80 8.67 3.53 -2.92
CA LEU A 80 9.38 3.43 -1.63
C LEU A 80 10.38 4.57 -1.42
N ALA A 81 11.12 4.96 -2.46
CA ALA A 81 12.15 5.99 -2.39
C ALA A 81 11.58 7.42 -2.40
N ASP A 82 10.60 7.69 -3.26
CA ASP A 82 10.16 9.05 -3.58
C ASP A 82 8.90 9.48 -2.80
N HIS A 83 8.09 8.53 -2.30
CA HIS A 83 6.85 8.90 -1.60
C HIS A 83 7.16 9.59 -0.27
N PRO A 84 6.60 10.78 0.00
CA PRO A 84 6.81 11.52 1.25
C PRO A 84 6.01 10.90 2.42
N TRP A 85 6.47 9.76 2.95
CA TRP A 85 5.79 8.97 3.99
C TRP A 85 5.48 9.74 5.28
N SER A 86 6.24 10.79 5.57
CA SER A 86 6.04 11.67 6.72
C SER A 86 4.88 12.64 6.53
N ASP A 87 4.62 13.06 5.29
CA ASP A 87 3.73 14.17 4.97
C ASP A 87 2.41 13.72 4.37
N PHE A 88 2.37 12.57 3.70
CA PHE A 88 1.16 12.08 3.04
C PHE A 88 0.93 10.58 3.23
N PRO A 89 -0.32 10.15 3.50
CA PRO A 89 -0.69 8.74 3.45
C PRO A 89 -0.72 8.25 1.98
N LEU A 90 -0.48 6.96 1.77
CA LEU A 90 -0.59 6.33 0.46
C LEU A 90 -1.96 5.66 0.31
N VAL A 91 -2.79 6.20 -0.59
CA VAL A 91 -4.16 5.70 -0.83
C VAL A 91 -4.16 4.62 -1.92
N VAL A 92 -4.82 3.50 -1.64
CA VAL A 92 -5.03 2.37 -2.53
C VAL A 92 -6.51 2.03 -2.57
N ASP A 93 -7.16 2.43 -3.66
CA ASP A 93 -8.61 2.31 -3.85
C ASP A 93 -8.90 1.83 -5.28
N PRO A 94 -8.82 0.50 -5.54
CA PRO A 94 -8.85 -0.01 -6.91
C PRO A 94 -10.21 0.16 -7.62
N GLN A 95 -11.28 0.31 -6.84
CA GLN A 95 -12.67 0.42 -7.30
C GLN A 95 -13.23 1.84 -7.20
N ASN A 96 -12.48 2.80 -6.64
CA ASN A 96 -12.98 4.13 -6.27
C ASN A 96 -14.16 4.07 -5.28
N GLU A 97 -14.09 3.18 -4.29
CA GLU A 97 -15.10 3.00 -3.25
C GLU A 97 -15.02 4.09 -2.16
N LEU A 98 -13.84 4.69 -1.96
CA LEU A 98 -13.68 5.73 -0.95
C LEU A 98 -14.31 7.04 -1.42
N SER A 99 -15.37 7.45 -0.71
CA SER A 99 -15.98 8.77 -0.90
C SER A 99 -15.00 9.91 -0.57
N ALA A 100 -15.26 11.10 -1.10
CA ALA A 100 -14.44 12.28 -0.79
C ALA A 100 -14.39 12.57 0.73
N ALA A 101 -15.51 12.36 1.43
CA ALA A 101 -15.59 12.50 2.88
C ALA A 101 -14.72 11.46 3.61
N ALA A 102 -14.75 10.19 3.18
CA ALA A 102 -13.92 9.14 3.76
C ALA A 102 -12.42 9.40 3.53
N LYS A 103 -12.03 9.89 2.34
CA LYS A 103 -10.65 10.31 2.07
C LYS A 103 -10.22 11.46 2.98
N ALA A 104 -11.04 12.51 3.11
CA ALA A 104 -10.74 13.64 4.00
C ALA A 104 -10.60 13.19 5.47
N GLN A 105 -11.44 12.26 5.91
CA GLN A 105 -11.35 11.68 7.25
C GLN A 105 -10.06 10.88 7.45
N ALA A 106 -9.66 10.05 6.47
CA ALA A 106 -8.40 9.30 6.53
C ALA A 106 -7.17 10.23 6.64
N TYR A 107 -7.17 11.35 5.92
CA TYR A 107 -6.12 12.37 6.06
C TYR A 107 -6.13 13.03 7.44
N THR A 108 -7.31 13.25 8.02
CA THR A 108 -7.43 13.81 9.38
C THR A 108 -6.88 12.85 10.44
N PHE A 109 -7.11 11.54 10.29
CA PHE A 109 -6.51 10.52 11.17
C PHE A 109 -4.98 10.50 11.05
N PHE A 110 -4.46 10.54 9.82
CA PHE A 110 -3.03 10.65 9.55
C PHE A 110 -2.42 11.89 10.21
N ASP A 111 -2.98 13.07 9.98
CA ASP A 111 -2.48 14.33 10.52
C ASP A 111 -2.48 14.33 12.05
N THR A 112 -3.53 13.79 12.66
CA THR A 112 -3.65 13.68 14.12
C THR A 112 -2.56 12.77 14.68
N ALA A 113 -2.32 11.61 14.05
CA ALA A 113 -1.27 10.69 14.45
C ALA A 113 0.13 11.30 14.27
N ARG A 114 0.38 12.01 13.16
CA ARG A 114 1.65 12.70 12.88
C ARG A 114 1.92 13.82 13.88
N LYS A 115 0.94 14.68 14.18
CA LYS A 115 1.06 15.74 15.20
C LYS A 115 1.37 15.18 16.59
N ALA A 116 0.81 14.03 16.92
CA ALA A 116 1.08 13.33 18.18
C ALA A 116 2.43 12.58 18.20
N ASN A 117 3.22 12.66 17.11
CA ASN A 117 4.41 11.84 16.85
C ASN A 117 4.19 10.33 17.06
N ARG A 118 3.00 9.85 16.68
CA ARG A 118 2.58 8.45 16.79
C ARG A 118 2.22 7.89 15.40
N GLY A 119 1.79 6.63 15.37
CA GLY A 119 1.31 5.96 14.15
C GLY A 119 2.42 5.37 13.27
N ALA A 120 1.98 4.62 12.25
CA ALA A 120 2.83 3.86 11.33
C ALA A 120 3.87 4.72 10.61
N ALA A 121 5.07 4.18 10.37
CA ALA A 121 6.04 4.85 9.48
C ALA A 121 5.49 4.90 8.04
N MET A 122 4.84 3.82 7.60
CA MET A 122 4.16 3.71 6.32
C MET A 122 2.63 3.72 6.54
N TRP A 123 1.94 4.81 6.19
CA TRP A 123 0.49 4.90 6.35
C TRP A 123 -0.23 4.52 5.06
N LEU A 124 -0.90 3.36 5.05
CA LEU A 124 -1.63 2.85 3.89
C LEU A 124 -3.13 3.01 4.14
N VAL A 125 -3.84 3.63 3.20
CA VAL A 125 -5.30 3.84 3.27
C VAL A 125 -5.97 3.00 2.21
N THR A 126 -6.95 2.21 2.61
CA THR A 126 -7.79 1.39 1.72
C THR A 126 -9.27 1.56 2.08
N PRO A 127 -10.22 1.17 1.21
CA PRO A 127 -11.65 1.12 1.56
C PRO A 127 -11.96 0.32 2.83
N CYS A 128 -11.16 -0.69 3.15
CA CYS A 128 -11.36 -1.54 4.32
C CYS A 128 -10.51 -1.12 5.53
N ASP A 129 -9.56 -0.20 5.40
CA ASP A 129 -8.70 0.28 6.47
C ASP A 129 -8.32 1.77 6.23
N CYS A 130 -9.11 2.69 6.78
CA CYS A 130 -8.87 4.13 6.69
C CYS A 130 -7.89 4.64 7.75
N GLU A 131 -7.72 3.92 8.84
CA GLU A 131 -6.94 4.31 10.03
C GLU A 131 -5.56 3.64 10.10
N CYS A 132 -5.21 2.82 9.10
CA CYS A 132 -3.93 2.12 9.04
C CYS A 132 -3.72 1.17 10.23
N GLU A 133 -4.80 0.49 10.65
CA GLU A 133 -4.76 -0.46 11.77
C GLU A 133 -4.32 -1.87 11.36
N GLY A 134 -4.47 -2.21 10.08
CA GLY A 134 -4.34 -3.57 9.56
C GLY A 134 -2.89 -4.03 9.50
N TRP A 135 -2.14 -3.52 8.52
CA TRP A 135 -0.87 -4.14 8.10
C TRP A 135 0.37 -3.34 8.50
N THR A 136 0.29 -2.02 8.64
CA THR A 136 1.49 -1.20 8.87
C THR A 136 1.55 -0.50 10.23
N ARG A 137 0.57 -0.77 11.12
CA ARG A 137 0.48 -0.16 12.46
C ARG A 137 1.75 -0.30 13.29
N THR A 138 2.35 -1.49 13.31
CA THR A 138 3.54 -1.80 14.13
C THR A 138 4.83 -1.84 13.32
N HIS A 139 4.74 -2.23 12.05
CA HIS A 139 5.89 -2.40 11.16
C HIS A 139 5.58 -1.84 9.77
N PRO A 140 6.48 -1.08 9.13
CA PRO A 140 7.82 -0.72 9.62
C PRO A 140 7.77 0.24 10.82
N SER A 141 8.70 0.06 11.76
CA SER A 141 8.83 0.93 12.93
C SER A 141 9.50 2.25 12.56
N LYS A 142 9.13 3.34 13.24
CA LYS A 142 9.91 4.58 13.21
C LYS A 142 11.22 4.33 13.96
N VAL A 143 12.36 4.66 13.36
CA VAL A 143 13.69 4.65 14.01
C VAL A 143 13.79 5.83 14.97
#